data_AF-A0A2R2IT75-F1
#
_entry.id   AF-A0A2R2IT75-F1
#
_cell.length_a   1.000
_cell.length_b   1.000
_cell.length_c   1.000
_cell.angle_alpha   90.00
_cell.angle_beta   90.00
_cell.angle_gamma   90.00
#
_symmetry.space_group_name_H-M   'P 1'
#
loop_
_entity.id
_entity.type
_entity.pdbx_description
1 polymer ?
#
loop_
_entity_poly.entity_id
_entity_poly.type
_entity_poly.pdbx_seq_one_letter_code
_entity_poly.pdbx_strand_id
1 'polypeptide(L)'
;MEQQFAMSAEGLADLIDALEPLAAQTLEVARSHDRPRFVELYRSQEAYTQQLLKRLEAGESQQLSGAQRDTLRRVLGLRVQTQQQIASWAEQVKHELRALSQSSKLSRQYKA
;
A
#
# COMPACT_ATOMS: atom_id res chain seq x y z
N MET A 1 3.77 -1.63 -19.76
CA MET A 1 2.60 -2.52 -19.58
C MET A 1 1.46 -1.65 -19.07
N GLU A 2 0.66 -1.03 -19.94
CA GLU A 2 -0.29 0.04 -19.56
C GLU A 2 -1.74 -0.19 -20.04
N GLN A 3 -2.14 -1.44 -20.26
CA GLN A 3 -3.56 -1.79 -20.44
C GLN A 3 -3.83 -3.11 -19.72
N GLN A 4 -4.04 -3.07 -18.40
CA GLN A 4 -4.48 -4.26 -17.67
C GLN A 4 -5.98 -4.30 -17.42
N PHE A 5 -6.67 -3.16 -17.44
CA PHE A 5 -8.12 -3.09 -17.27
C PHE A 5 -8.73 -2.18 -18.33
N ALA A 6 -9.73 -2.66 -19.06
CA ALA A 6 -10.42 -1.89 -20.08
C ALA A 6 -11.21 -0.71 -19.45
N MET A 7 -11.34 0.40 -20.19
CA MET A 7 -12.24 1.52 -19.85
C MET A 7 -13.72 1.13 -20.13
N SER A 8 -14.20 0.10 -19.44
CA SER A 8 -15.56 -0.43 -19.51
C SER A 8 -16.07 -0.79 -18.10
N ALA A 9 -17.38 -0.88 -17.90
CA ALA A 9 -17.93 -1.26 -16.59
C ALA A 9 -17.38 -2.62 -16.08
N GLU A 10 -17.18 -3.58 -16.99
CA GLU A 10 -16.52 -4.86 -16.68
C GLU A 10 -15.06 -4.65 -16.24
N GLY A 11 -14.30 -3.80 -16.95
CA GLY A 11 -12.93 -3.49 -16.53
C GLY A 11 -12.84 -2.76 -15.19
N LEU A 12 -13.90 -2.04 -14.76
CA LEU A 12 -13.95 -1.43 -13.42
C LEU A 12 -14.18 -2.49 -12.35
N ALA A 13 -15.04 -3.48 -12.65
CA ALA A 13 -15.25 -4.65 -11.81
C ALA A 13 -13.94 -5.42 -11.61
N ASP A 14 -13.28 -5.77 -12.72
CA ASP A 14 -12.01 -6.52 -12.71
C ASP A 14 -10.92 -5.79 -11.92
N LEU A 15 -10.84 -4.46 -12.06
CA LEU A 15 -9.90 -3.63 -11.30
C LEU A 15 -10.17 -3.69 -9.80
N ILE A 16 -11.44 -3.62 -9.38
CA ILE A 16 -11.83 -3.69 -7.97
C ILE A 16 -11.56 -5.09 -7.41
N ASP A 17 -11.89 -6.13 -8.17
CA ASP A 17 -11.69 -7.53 -7.78
C ASP A 17 -10.20 -7.91 -7.72
N ALA A 18 -9.35 -7.31 -8.56
CA ALA A 18 -7.91 -7.47 -8.48
C ALA A 18 -7.28 -6.71 -7.30
N LEU A 19 -7.87 -5.58 -6.90
CA LEU A 19 -7.36 -4.75 -5.80
C LEU A 19 -7.53 -5.41 -4.42
N GLU A 20 -8.60 -6.15 -4.18
CA GLU A 20 -8.87 -6.81 -2.90
C GLU A 20 -7.78 -7.82 -2.48
N PRO A 21 -7.46 -8.86 -3.27
CA PRO A 21 -6.42 -9.82 -2.91
C PRO A 21 -5.03 -9.17 -2.89
N LEU A 22 -4.77 -8.17 -3.74
CA LEU A 22 -3.51 -7.43 -3.74
C LEU A 22 -3.34 -6.61 -2.46
N ALA A 23 -4.42 -5.98 -1.97
CA ALA A 23 -4.41 -5.25 -0.72
C ALA A 23 -4.21 -6.15 0.50
N ALA A 24 -4.84 -7.33 0.51
CA ALA A 24 -4.66 -8.31 1.57
C ALA A 24 -3.21 -8.82 1.62
N GLN A 25 -2.64 -9.20 0.48
CA GLN A 25 -1.25 -9.65 0.38
C GLN A 25 -0.26 -8.56 0.79
N THR A 26 -0.48 -7.31 0.35
CA THR A 26 0.39 -6.19 0.71
C THR A 26 0.40 -5.98 2.23
N LEU A 27 -0.76 -6.06 2.89
CA LEU A 27 -0.86 -5.95 4.34
C LEU A 27 -0.16 -7.11 5.06
N GLU A 28 -0.32 -8.33 4.58
CA GLU A 28 0.34 -9.52 5.16
C GLU A 28 1.88 -9.39 5.09
N VAL A 29 2.39 -8.96 3.94
CA VAL A 29 3.82 -8.71 3.75
C VAL A 29 4.30 -7.53 4.59
N ALA A 30 3.46 -6.50 4.78
CA ALA A 30 3.73 -5.41 5.71
C ALA A 30 3.76 -5.86 7.18
N ARG A 31 3.00 -6.88 7.58
CA ARG A 31 3.06 -7.41 8.96
C ARG A 31 4.27 -8.30 9.19
N SER A 32 4.73 -9.01 8.15
CA SER A 32 5.89 -9.92 8.23
C SER A 32 7.24 -9.23 8.06
N HIS A 33 7.28 -7.90 7.83
CA HIS A 33 8.50 -7.12 7.64
C HIS A 33 9.37 -7.55 6.44
N ASP A 34 8.80 -8.28 5.47
CA ASP A 34 9.47 -8.61 4.21
C ASP A 34 9.48 -7.37 3.29
N ARG A 35 10.48 -6.52 3.50
CA ARG A 35 10.61 -5.22 2.83
C ARG A 35 10.69 -5.32 1.29
N PRO A 36 11.53 -6.19 0.70
CA PRO A 36 11.62 -6.30 -0.76
C PRO A 36 10.27 -6.63 -1.39
N ARG A 37 9.60 -7.66 -0.88
CA ARG A 37 8.29 -8.07 -1.37
C ARG A 37 7.21 -7.02 -1.10
N PHE A 38 7.30 -6.33 0.03
CA PHE A 38 6.38 -5.24 0.35
C PHE A 38 6.45 -4.14 -0.71
N VAL A 39 7.66 -3.69 -1.08
CA VAL A 39 7.85 -2.61 -2.05
C VAL A 39 7.28 -2.98 -3.41
N GLU A 40 7.46 -4.21 -3.85
CA GLU A 40 6.90 -4.70 -5.12
C GLU A 40 5.37 -4.69 -5.11
N LEU A 41 4.75 -5.33 -4.11
CA LEU A 41 3.30 -5.40 -3.99
C LEU A 41 2.66 -4.03 -3.80
N TYR A 42 3.28 -3.18 -2.96
CA TYR A 42 2.81 -1.83 -2.69
C TYR A 42 2.83 -0.96 -3.96
N ARG A 43 3.88 -1.05 -4.79
CA ARG A 43 3.93 -0.32 -6.08
C ARG A 43 2.80 -0.74 -7.01
N SER A 44 2.55 -2.04 -7.14
CA SER A 44 1.44 -2.56 -7.94
C SER A 44 0.08 -2.09 -7.39
N GLN A 45 -0.10 -2.12 -6.07
CA GLN A 45 -1.31 -1.66 -5.40
C GLN A 45 -1.57 -0.17 -5.65
N GLU A 46 -0.54 0.67 -5.56
CA GLU A 46 -0.66 2.10 -5.84
C GLU A 46 -0.94 2.38 -7.31
N ALA A 47 -0.35 1.62 -8.24
CA ALA A 47 -0.65 1.76 -9.67
C ALA A 47 -2.14 1.46 -9.96
N TYR A 48 -2.70 0.38 -9.39
CA TYR A 48 -4.11 0.04 -9.57
C TYR A 48 -5.03 1.03 -8.86
N THR A 49 -4.63 1.51 -7.68
CA THR A 49 -5.35 2.58 -6.98
C THR A 49 -5.45 3.83 -7.84
N GLN A 50 -4.34 4.25 -8.47
CA GLN A 50 -4.34 5.45 -9.31
C GLN A 50 -5.26 5.30 -10.51
N GLN A 51 -5.29 4.11 -11.13
CA GLN A 51 -6.24 3.81 -12.19
C GLN A 51 -7.69 3.89 -11.69
N LEU A 52 -7.97 3.31 -10.52
CA LEU A 52 -9.30 3.36 -9.91
C LEU A 52 -9.73 4.81 -9.62
N LEU A 53 -8.85 5.62 -9.04
CA LEU A 53 -9.13 7.04 -8.78
C LEU A 53 -9.50 7.80 -10.05
N LYS A 54 -8.70 7.65 -11.13
CA LYS A 54 -8.99 8.30 -12.42
C LYS A 54 -10.38 7.93 -12.97
N ARG A 55 -10.78 6.67 -12.82
CA ARG A 55 -12.08 6.18 -13.29
C ARG A 55 -13.24 6.68 -12.43
N LEU A 56 -13.06 6.71 -11.11
CA LEU A 56 -14.05 7.27 -10.21
C LEU A 56 -14.23 8.79 -10.42
N GLU A 57 -13.13 9.52 -10.68
CA GLU A 57 -13.14 10.94 -11.05
C GLU A 57 -13.84 11.19 -12.41
N ALA A 58 -13.76 10.23 -13.34
CA ALA A 58 -14.50 10.27 -14.60
C ALA A 58 -16.02 9.99 -14.44
N GLY A 59 -16.51 9.81 -13.22
CA GLY A 59 -17.94 9.63 -12.93
C GLY A 59 -18.41 8.17 -12.97
N GLU A 60 -17.52 7.19 -13.15
CA GLU A 60 -17.88 5.77 -13.22
C GLU A 60 -18.34 5.20 -11.86
N SER A 61 -18.24 5.97 -10.77
CA SER A 61 -18.73 5.59 -9.44
C SER A 61 -20.23 5.21 -9.41
N GLN A 62 -21.03 5.78 -10.32
CA GLN A 62 -22.45 5.47 -10.45
C GLN A 62 -22.70 4.09 -11.07
N GLN A 63 -21.72 3.54 -11.78
CA GLN A 63 -21.79 2.23 -12.43
C GLN A 63 -21.47 1.08 -11.47
N LEU A 64 -21.01 1.39 -10.24
CA LEU A 64 -20.67 0.40 -9.24
C LEU A 64 -21.91 -0.28 -8.66
N SER A 65 -21.93 -1.60 -8.72
CA SER A 65 -22.89 -2.45 -8.01
C SER A 65 -22.69 -2.38 -6.49
N GLY A 66 -23.69 -2.84 -5.72
CA GLY A 66 -23.58 -2.90 -4.26
C GLY A 66 -22.38 -3.74 -3.79
N ALA A 67 -22.17 -4.91 -4.41
CA ALA A 67 -21.06 -5.79 -4.09
C ALA A 67 -19.70 -5.13 -4.35
N GLN A 68 -19.55 -4.42 -5.47
CA GLN A 68 -18.30 -3.71 -5.80
C GLN A 68 -18.02 -2.56 -4.82
N ARG A 69 -19.06 -1.85 -4.37
CA ARG A 69 -18.90 -0.81 -3.33
C ARG A 69 -18.43 -1.42 -2.00
N ASP A 70 -18.94 -2.60 -1.65
CA ASP A 70 -18.51 -3.31 -0.45
C ASP A 70 -17.08 -3.82 -0.55
N THR A 71 -16.69 -4.38 -1.69
CA THR A 71 -15.29 -4.75 -1.98
C THR A 71 -14.38 -3.53 -1.87
N LEU A 72 -14.78 -2.38 -2.45
CA LEU A 72 -14.00 -1.16 -2.37
C LEU A 72 -13.85 -0.66 -0.93
N ARG A 73 -14.90 -0.73 -0.10
CA ARG A 73 -14.80 -0.41 1.33
C ARG A 73 -13.79 -1.30 2.04
N ARG A 74 -13.77 -2.60 1.75
CA ARG A 74 -12.79 -3.54 2.31
C ARG A 74 -11.37 -3.20 1.86
N VAL A 75 -11.16 -2.93 0.56
CA VAL A 75 -9.87 -2.46 0.01
C VAL A 75 -9.37 -1.21 0.74
N LEU A 76 -10.24 -0.21 0.93
CA LEU A 76 -9.87 1.02 1.66
C LEU A 76 -9.46 0.72 3.10
N GLY A 77 -10.20 -0.15 3.81
CA GLY A 77 -9.85 -0.58 5.16
C GLY A 77 -8.50 -1.29 5.24
N LEU A 78 -8.16 -2.13 4.26
CA LEU A 78 -6.86 -2.80 4.18
C LEU A 78 -5.72 -1.81 3.91
N ARG A 79 -5.97 -0.79 3.08
CA ARG A 79 -4.98 0.26 2.80
C ARG A 79 -4.69 1.11 4.03
N VAL A 80 -5.70 1.50 4.80
CA VAL A 80 -5.50 2.21 6.07
C VAL A 80 -4.63 1.40 7.03
N GLN A 81 -4.91 0.10 7.16
CA GLN A 81 -4.07 -0.78 7.99
C GLN A 81 -2.64 -0.88 7.49
N THR A 82 -2.45 -0.95 6.17
CA THR A 82 -1.11 -0.97 5.55
C THR A 82 -0.35 0.33 5.85
N GLN A 83 -0.99 1.49 5.73
CA GLN A 83 -0.40 2.79 6.07
C GLN A 83 0.00 2.87 7.54
N GLN A 84 -0.79 2.31 8.45
CA GLN A 84 -0.43 2.22 9.87
C GLN A 84 0.83 1.36 10.10
N GLN A 85 0.99 0.25 9.37
CA GLN A 85 2.22 -0.56 9.44
C GLN A 85 3.44 0.24 8.95
N ILE A 86 3.31 0.95 7.83
CA ILE A 86 4.39 1.80 7.29
C ILE A 86 4.77 2.90 8.30
N ALA A 87 3.79 3.53 8.95
CA ALA A 87 4.04 4.55 9.96
C ALA A 87 4.80 3.98 11.17
N SER A 88 4.44 2.77 11.62
CA SER A 88 5.16 2.05 12.67
C SER A 88 6.62 1.79 12.29
N TRP A 89 6.88 1.33 11.07
CA TRP A 89 8.24 1.13 10.57
C TRP A 89 9.05 2.42 10.52
N ALA A 90 8.44 3.54 10.11
CA ALA A 90 9.12 4.82 10.06
C ALA A 90 9.59 5.27 11.46
N GLU A 91 8.75 5.09 12.48
CA GLU A 91 9.15 5.37 13.86
C GLU A 91 10.26 4.42 14.34
N GLN A 92 10.19 3.11 14.01
CA GLN A 92 11.27 2.18 14.33
C GLN A 92 12.61 2.60 13.71
N VAL A 93 12.63 2.91 12.40
CA VAL A 93 13.85 3.37 11.70
C VAL A 93 14.41 4.64 12.34
N LYS A 94 13.55 5.57 12.75
CA LYS A 94 13.96 6.80 13.44
C LYS A 94 14.60 6.52 14.80
N HIS A 95 14.09 5.53 15.55
CA HIS A 95 14.71 5.09 16.80
C HIS A 95 16.08 4.43 16.55
N GLU A 96 16.19 3.55 15.56
CA GLU A 96 17.45 2.90 15.17
C GLU A 96 18.51 3.93 14.75
N LEU A 97 18.14 4.92 13.94
CA LEU A 97 19.05 6.00 13.53
C LEU A 97 19.56 6.81 14.73
N ARG A 98 18.72 7.08 15.72
CA ARG A 98 19.14 7.75 16.96
C ARG A 98 20.14 6.90 17.75
N ALA A 99 19.89 5.59 17.87
CA ALA A 99 20.80 4.67 18.55
C ALA A 99 22.16 4.57 17.83
N LEU A 100 22.18 4.53 16.50
CA LEU A 100 23.40 4.56 15.70
C LEU A 100 24.19 5.86 15.89
N SER A 101 23.50 7.00 15.95
CA SER A 101 24.12 8.31 16.23
C SER A 101 24.76 8.34 17.63
N GLN A 102 24.05 7.84 18.65
CA GLN A 102 24.58 7.73 20.01
C GLN A 102 25.79 6.80 20.08
N SER A 103 25.72 5.63 19.44
CA SER A 103 26.83 4.68 19.38
C SER A 103 28.06 5.27 18.70
N SER A 104 27.86 6.04 17.63
CA SER A 104 28.93 6.75 16.92
C SER A 104 29.59 7.82 17.80
N LYS A 105 28.80 8.56 18.59
CA LYS A 105 29.32 9.56 19.56
C LYS A 105 30.14 8.89 20.66
N LEU A 106 29.63 7.80 21.25
CA LEU A 106 30.33 7.02 22.27
C LEU A 106 31.66 6.45 21.73
N SER A 107 31.65 5.86 20.54
CA SER A 107 32.88 5.34 19.94
C SER A 107 33.93 6.41 19.70
N ARG A 108 33.54 7.66 19.42
CA ARG A 108 34.50 8.79 19.29
C ARG A 108 35.09 9.20 20.64
N GLN A 109 34.28 9.19 21.69
CA GLN A 109 34.74 9.52 23.04
C GLN A 109 35.65 8.44 23.64
N TYR A 110 35.46 7.17 23.27
CA TYR A 110 36.21 6.04 23.83
C TYR A 110 37.47 5.66 23.02
N LYS A 111 37.58 6.10 21.77
CA LYS A 111 38.80 5.95 20.94
C LYS A 111 39.75 7.15 21.04
N ALA A 112 39.38 8.18 21.81
CA ALA A 112 40.24 9.28 22.21
C ALA A 112 40.96 8.90 23.51
#